data_AF-A0A3S3N2U2-F1
#
_entry.id   AF-A0A3S3N2U2-F1
#
_cell.length_a   1.000
_cell.length_b   1.000
_cell.length_c   1.000
_cell.angle_alpha   90.00
_cell.angle_beta   90.00
_cell.angle_gamma   90.00
#
_symmetry.space_group_name_H-M   'P 1'
#
loop_
_entity.id
_entity.type
_entity.pdbx_description
1 polymer ?
#
loop_
_entity_poly.entity_id
_entity_poly.type
_entity_poly.pdbx_seq_one_letter_code
_entity_poly.pdbx_strand_id
1 'polypeptide(L)'
;MQHILKRIAAKIKQADIDQESSGRSCIEHEFDPDIYGGIVPRLPEDDVYDEVYRFVGHPDAMFPDGGGLTEKITKPNGRLLWSDMPDTDQNAQITAKDIPKVLDEFGGSLKVLSLDCFDTLLWRKTATPKDVFAVLADTPIARRLGITPHQRISAAARARRAKLLENGSREIDIGDIYRSFTSLSSEERELLAEAEIRTEVSVCFAFSPYVELIRLAHTRGIKIIVVSDTYLRQDELRRLLARHLPADVMQAISKVYCSVDYGTSKSDALFQVVIKESGVPASQLLHIGDDGVADAQAPRKLGVRALHFVPFDREVAEFLRLQRAASSLIVLEQAAPAAVILPCYSPFRPVFSVENLYQYTPETLIGYMSFGPALYAYARFLMDEVEALQQQGKRVKVFFLLRDAYLLSAACEAYARKPVGKLVRIRKFHAIAASFKTRADIDYYISGIEPECDTLHVIAKQLLLPPELTELLIRIAHQSDDPKTAFHQLLHDEDVLELILNNSFALRARLMRYISKELEMEDGDTIVLADIGYNGRTQDYLSRTIQSELDAEILGRYVFASDEPYRAANSKALITTTWDNRLYSSNVVLLWKER
;
A
#
# COMPACT_ATOMS: atom_id res chain seq x y z
N MET A 1 3.02 -16.99 50.74
CA MET A 1 2.31 -15.69 50.61
C MET A 1 2.20 -14.94 51.95
N GLN A 2 1.44 -15.40 52.95
CA GLN A 2 1.35 -14.69 54.25
C GLN A 2 2.71 -14.51 54.95
N HIS A 3 3.63 -15.46 54.81
CA HIS A 3 5.00 -15.34 55.30
C HIS A 3 5.85 -14.30 54.54
N ILE A 4 5.66 -14.17 53.22
CA ILE A 4 6.35 -13.17 52.39
C ILE A 4 5.82 -11.78 52.74
N LEU A 5 4.49 -11.62 52.82
CA LEU A 5 3.86 -10.37 53.26
C LEU A 5 4.32 -9.95 54.66
N LYS A 6 4.44 -10.90 55.60
CA LYS A 6 4.97 -10.64 56.95
C LYS A 6 6.46 -10.30 56.96
N ARG A 7 7.29 -10.96 56.15
CA ARG A 7 8.75 -10.68 56.06
C ARG A 7 9.01 -9.33 55.41
N ILE A 8 8.31 -9.01 54.33
CA ILE A 8 8.38 -7.71 53.67
C ILE A 8 7.90 -6.62 54.65
N ALA A 9 6.72 -6.77 55.26
CA ALA A 9 6.21 -5.83 56.26
C ALA A 9 7.13 -5.67 57.50
N ALA A 10 7.83 -6.73 57.90
CA ALA A 10 8.80 -6.68 59.00
C ALA A 10 10.12 -5.99 58.60
N LYS A 11 10.65 -6.27 57.40
CA LYS A 11 11.82 -5.59 56.84
C LYS A 11 11.57 -4.08 56.69
N ILE A 12 10.34 -3.68 56.35
CA ILE A 12 9.95 -2.27 56.23
C ILE A 12 9.85 -1.58 57.59
N LYS A 13 9.24 -2.23 58.59
CA LYS A 13 9.26 -1.69 59.97
C LYS A 13 10.68 -1.49 60.49
N GLN A 14 11.64 -2.30 60.04
CA GLN A 14 13.05 -2.15 60.39
C GLN A 14 13.70 -0.96 59.65
N ALA A 15 13.35 -0.74 58.37
CA ALA A 15 13.87 0.36 57.55
C ALA A 15 13.31 1.75 57.94
N ASP A 16 12.03 1.83 58.35
CA ASP A 16 11.42 3.07 58.90
C ASP A 16 12.10 3.49 60.22
N ILE A 17 12.53 2.52 61.05
CA ILE A 17 13.29 2.77 62.28
C ILE A 17 14.71 3.30 61.97
N ASP A 18 15.31 2.86 60.86
CA ASP A 18 16.64 3.30 60.45
C ASP A 18 16.60 4.69 59.76
N GLN A 19 15.53 5.03 59.03
CA GLN A 19 15.37 6.34 58.36
C GLN A 19 14.97 7.50 59.29
N GLU A 20 14.29 7.25 60.42
CA GLU A 20 14.04 8.30 61.44
C GLU A 20 15.33 8.87 62.06
N SER A 21 16.49 8.23 61.83
CA SER A 21 17.80 8.67 62.33
C SER A 21 18.53 9.71 61.45
N SER A 22 18.04 10.02 60.24
CA SER A 22 18.66 11.03 59.37
C SER A 22 17.64 12.06 58.88
N GLY A 23 17.38 13.08 59.69
CA GLY A 23 16.49 14.18 59.31
C GLY A 23 17.09 15.12 58.26
N ARG A 24 16.22 15.70 57.40
CA ARG A 24 16.24 17.13 57.03
C ARG A 24 15.03 17.56 56.19
N SER A 25 14.33 18.56 56.75
CA SER A 25 13.52 19.65 56.18
C SER A 25 13.01 19.57 54.73
N CYS A 26 11.67 19.49 54.60
CA CYS A 26 10.93 19.90 53.41
C CYS A 26 10.92 21.42 53.26
N ILE A 27 11.16 21.91 52.04
CA ILE A 27 10.79 23.26 51.60
C ILE A 27 9.66 23.07 50.59
N GLU A 28 8.50 23.64 50.89
CA GLU A 28 7.37 23.76 49.98
C GLU A 28 7.72 24.75 48.86
N HIS A 29 7.40 24.40 47.61
CA HIS A 29 7.22 25.41 46.56
C HIS A 29 5.93 25.15 45.79
N GLU A 30 5.10 26.19 45.81
CA GLU A 30 3.80 26.34 45.18
C GLU A 30 3.89 26.29 43.65
N PHE A 31 2.85 25.73 43.04
CA PHE A 31 2.56 25.81 41.61
C PHE A 31 2.03 27.21 41.24
N ASP A 32 2.57 27.78 40.17
CA ASP A 32 2.05 28.98 39.49
C ASP A 32 1.55 28.57 38.08
N PRO A 33 0.24 28.69 37.76
CA PRO A 33 -0.29 28.35 36.46
C PRO A 33 -0.71 29.62 35.68
N ASP A 34 0.20 30.28 34.96
CA ASP A 34 -0.19 31.32 34.00
C ASP A 34 0.91 31.69 33.01
N ILE A 35 1.15 30.86 31.97
CA ILE A 35 1.84 31.33 30.75
C ILE A 35 1.27 30.65 29.50
N TYR A 36 0.15 31.15 28.98
CA TYR A 36 -0.18 31.06 27.56
C TYR A 36 -0.81 32.38 27.08
N GLY A 37 0.07 33.32 26.72
CA GLY A 37 -0.26 34.58 26.07
C GLY A 37 0.37 34.67 24.68
N GLY A 38 -0.50 34.52 23.68
CA GLY A 38 -0.43 34.89 22.25
C GLY A 38 0.89 35.26 21.57
N ILE A 39 1.18 34.57 20.45
CA ILE A 39 1.83 35.15 19.27
C ILE A 39 1.15 34.60 18.00
N VAL A 40 0.54 35.50 17.23
CA VAL A 40 0.07 35.31 15.85
C VAL A 40 1.19 35.76 14.91
N PRO A 41 1.63 34.96 13.92
CA PRO A 41 2.36 35.49 12.77
C PRO A 41 1.41 35.66 11.57
N ARG A 42 1.32 36.91 11.11
CA ARG A 42 0.75 37.32 9.83
C ARG A 42 1.51 36.65 8.68
N LEU A 43 0.80 36.04 7.74
CA LEU A 43 1.33 35.57 6.46
C LEU A 43 1.41 36.75 5.47
N PRO A 44 2.49 36.87 4.67
CA PRO A 44 2.53 37.80 3.54
C PRO A 44 1.70 37.26 2.38
N GLU A 45 0.88 38.13 1.81
CA GLU A 45 0.29 37.99 0.48
C GLU A 45 1.41 38.06 -0.57
N ASP A 46 1.52 37.05 -1.42
CA ASP A 46 2.26 37.14 -2.69
C ASP A 46 1.44 36.44 -3.78
N ASP A 47 0.68 37.26 -4.51
CA ASP A 47 0.03 36.98 -5.78
C ASP A 47 1.07 36.82 -6.89
N VAL A 48 1.45 35.59 -7.29
CA VAL A 48 1.88 35.28 -8.68
C VAL A 48 1.80 33.76 -8.96
N TYR A 49 0.62 33.13 -9.05
CA TYR A 49 0.52 31.79 -9.69
C TYR A 49 -0.92 31.47 -10.15
N ASP A 50 -1.41 32.16 -11.19
CA ASP A 50 -2.71 31.77 -11.80
C ASP A 50 -2.84 31.95 -13.33
N GLU A 51 -1.72 32.04 -14.08
CA GLU A 51 -1.76 32.23 -15.55
C GLU A 51 -1.34 31.01 -16.39
N VAL A 52 -1.12 29.82 -15.79
CA VAL A 52 -0.73 28.61 -16.56
C VAL A 52 -1.89 27.60 -16.72
N TYR A 53 -3.06 27.86 -16.14
CA TYR A 53 -4.18 26.91 -16.11
C TYR A 53 -5.50 27.42 -16.73
N ARG A 54 -5.41 28.08 -17.88
CA ARG A 54 -6.53 28.19 -18.81
C ARG A 54 -6.06 27.87 -20.21
N PHE A 55 -6.17 26.63 -20.66
CA PHE A 55 -6.38 26.25 -22.08
C PHE A 55 -6.55 24.73 -22.20
N VAL A 56 -7.63 24.20 -21.60
CA VAL A 56 -8.62 23.27 -22.20
C VAL A 56 -9.82 23.34 -21.24
N GLY A 57 -10.87 24.06 -21.62
CA GLY A 57 -12.08 24.21 -20.82
C GLY A 57 -13.12 23.14 -21.13
N HIS A 58 -13.95 22.80 -20.15
CA HIS A 58 -15.36 23.21 -20.17
C HIS A 58 -15.89 23.30 -18.72
N PRO A 59 -16.87 24.18 -18.45
CA PRO A 59 -17.34 24.55 -17.13
C PRO A 59 -18.47 23.63 -16.64
N ASP A 60 -18.59 23.52 -15.33
CA ASP A 60 -19.86 23.61 -14.58
C ASP A 60 -19.58 23.27 -13.13
N ALA A 61 -19.44 24.31 -12.30
CA ALA A 61 -19.74 24.29 -10.86
C ALA A 61 -19.56 25.71 -10.30
N MET A 62 -20.53 26.59 -10.57
CA MET A 62 -20.83 27.67 -9.62
C MET A 62 -21.64 27.06 -8.47
N PHE A 63 -21.15 27.20 -7.25
CA PHE A 63 -21.94 27.01 -6.04
C PHE A 63 -23.13 27.98 -6.04
N PRO A 64 -24.28 27.54 -5.51
CA PRO A 64 -25.03 28.42 -4.63
C PRO A 64 -25.27 27.77 -3.27
N ASP A 65 -25.26 28.64 -2.27
CA ASP A 65 -25.42 28.36 -0.85
C ASP A 65 -26.75 27.68 -0.47
N GLY A 66 -26.65 26.85 0.57
CA GLY A 66 -27.57 26.75 1.70
C GLY A 66 -29.09 26.68 1.45
N GLY A 67 -29.67 25.50 1.67
CA GLY A 67 -31.10 25.36 1.97
C GLY A 67 -31.59 23.93 1.84
N GLY A 68 -31.84 23.25 2.96
CA GLY A 68 -32.31 21.87 2.99
C GLY A 68 -33.74 21.70 2.45
N LEU A 69 -34.04 20.48 2.00
CA LEU A 69 -35.22 19.69 2.38
C LEU A 69 -35.19 18.34 1.65
N THR A 70 -35.72 17.35 2.34
CA THR A 70 -35.88 15.95 1.95
C THR A 70 -36.75 15.75 0.73
N GLU A 71 -36.29 14.99 -0.28
CA GLU A 71 -37.21 14.23 -1.13
C GLU A 71 -36.56 13.02 -1.81
N LYS A 72 -37.29 11.91 -1.76
CA LYS A 72 -36.98 10.60 -2.36
C LYS A 72 -36.99 10.72 -3.89
N ILE A 73 -35.97 10.20 -4.56
CA ILE A 73 -36.01 9.99 -6.02
C ILE A 73 -35.74 8.52 -6.35
N THR A 74 -36.77 7.92 -6.92
CA THR A 74 -36.88 6.57 -7.50
C THR A 74 -35.97 6.39 -8.72
N LYS A 75 -35.31 5.22 -8.81
CA LYS A 75 -34.57 4.75 -10.00
C LYS A 75 -35.54 4.46 -11.18
N PRO A 76 -35.19 4.80 -12.43
CA PRO A 76 -35.76 4.13 -13.58
C PRO A 76 -34.84 3.00 -14.06
N ASN A 77 -35.36 1.77 -14.01
CA ASN A 77 -34.88 0.64 -14.80
C ASN A 77 -35.22 0.89 -16.28
N GLY A 78 -34.23 0.85 -17.16
CA GLY A 78 -34.44 0.90 -18.61
C GLY A 78 -33.60 -0.16 -19.32
N ARG A 79 -34.13 -1.39 -19.42
CA ARG A 79 -33.73 -2.34 -20.48
C ARG A 79 -34.53 -1.98 -21.73
N LEU A 80 -33.87 -1.69 -22.84
CA LEU A 80 -34.51 -1.52 -24.13
C LEU A 80 -33.97 -2.54 -25.13
N LEU A 81 -34.93 -3.20 -25.79
CA LEU A 81 -34.81 -4.15 -26.89
C LEU A 81 -34.55 -3.38 -28.18
N TRP A 82 -33.69 -3.95 -29.02
CA TRP A 82 -33.22 -3.37 -30.28
C TRP A 82 -34.17 -3.70 -31.44
N SER A 83 -34.60 -2.68 -32.19
CA SER A 83 -35.05 -2.83 -33.57
C SER A 83 -34.86 -1.52 -34.36
N ASP A 84 -34.10 -1.65 -35.45
CA ASP A 84 -34.07 -0.88 -36.71
C ASP A 84 -33.59 0.60 -36.73
N MET A 85 -32.43 0.80 -37.40
CA MET A 85 -31.65 2.02 -37.71
C MET A 85 -32.38 3.11 -38.54
N PRO A 86 -31.82 4.33 -38.82
CA PRO A 86 -30.54 4.94 -38.42
C PRO A 86 -30.66 6.39 -37.89
N ASP A 87 -29.97 6.75 -36.80
CA ASP A 87 -29.37 8.09 -36.68
C ASP A 87 -28.29 8.11 -35.60
N THR A 88 -27.32 8.99 -35.82
CA THR A 88 -26.14 9.26 -34.99
C THR A 88 -26.46 9.41 -33.51
N ASP A 89 -26.19 8.38 -32.70
CA ASP A 89 -26.43 8.44 -31.26
C ASP A 89 -25.13 8.47 -30.45
N GLN A 90 -25.16 9.26 -29.39
CA GLN A 90 -24.04 9.68 -28.58
C GLN A 90 -23.31 8.48 -27.97
N ASN A 91 -21.97 8.50 -28.04
CA ASN A 91 -21.06 7.70 -27.22
C ASN A 91 -21.41 6.22 -27.08
N ALA A 92 -21.12 5.41 -28.12
CA ALA A 92 -20.95 3.97 -27.95
C ALA A 92 -19.75 3.71 -27.01
N GLN A 93 -20.03 3.77 -25.71
CA GLN A 93 -19.14 3.43 -24.62
C GLN A 93 -19.23 1.93 -24.39
N ILE A 94 -18.09 1.33 -24.11
CA ILE A 94 -18.01 -0.08 -23.74
C ILE A 94 -17.24 -0.23 -22.44
N THR A 95 -17.57 -1.27 -21.69
CA THR A 95 -16.85 -1.70 -20.49
C THR A 95 -16.08 -2.98 -20.78
N ALA A 96 -15.31 -3.47 -19.81
CA ALA A 96 -14.55 -4.71 -19.98
C ALA A 96 -15.47 -5.93 -20.25
N LYS A 97 -16.74 -5.88 -19.80
CA LYS A 97 -17.73 -6.94 -19.97
C LYS A 97 -18.26 -7.05 -21.40
N ASP A 98 -18.16 -5.98 -22.17
CA ASP A 98 -18.67 -5.89 -23.54
C ASP A 98 -17.63 -6.39 -24.55
N ILE A 99 -16.33 -6.23 -24.24
CA ILE A 99 -15.19 -6.60 -25.10
C ILE A 99 -15.35 -7.97 -25.80
N PRO A 100 -15.73 -9.07 -25.11
CA PRO A 100 -15.84 -10.38 -25.74
C PRO A 100 -16.87 -10.46 -26.88
N LYS A 101 -17.86 -9.55 -26.89
CA LYS A 101 -18.99 -9.55 -27.85
C LYS A 101 -18.87 -8.47 -28.91
N VAL A 102 -17.94 -7.52 -28.75
CA VAL A 102 -17.80 -6.35 -29.64
C VAL A 102 -17.75 -6.75 -31.11
N LEU A 103 -16.99 -7.78 -31.49
CA LEU A 103 -16.87 -8.17 -32.90
C LEU A 103 -18.15 -8.77 -33.50
N ASP A 104 -19.06 -9.29 -32.67
CA ASP A 104 -20.34 -9.86 -33.13
C ASP A 104 -21.31 -8.76 -33.58
N GLU A 105 -21.25 -7.59 -32.94
CA GLU A 105 -22.10 -6.43 -33.24
C GLU A 105 -21.83 -5.84 -34.63
N PHE A 106 -20.60 -5.97 -35.15
CA PHE A 106 -20.19 -5.40 -36.43
C PHE A 106 -20.20 -6.39 -37.61
N GLY A 107 -20.45 -7.68 -37.34
CA GLY A 107 -20.53 -8.75 -38.34
C GLY A 107 -19.33 -8.83 -39.30
N GLY A 108 -19.55 -9.35 -40.51
CA GLY A 108 -18.49 -9.54 -41.53
C GLY A 108 -18.00 -8.27 -42.24
N SER A 109 -18.55 -7.10 -41.88
CA SER A 109 -18.22 -5.81 -42.51
C SER A 109 -16.90 -5.23 -42.02
N LEU A 110 -16.41 -5.69 -40.86
CA LEU A 110 -15.18 -5.22 -40.25
C LEU A 110 -13.95 -5.88 -40.91
N LYS A 111 -12.97 -5.07 -41.33
CA LYS A 111 -11.72 -5.56 -41.94
C LYS A 111 -10.49 -5.25 -41.10
N VAL A 112 -10.53 -4.19 -40.30
CA VAL A 112 -9.41 -3.75 -39.46
C VAL A 112 -9.90 -3.46 -38.04
N LEU A 113 -9.29 -4.11 -37.06
CA LEU A 113 -9.39 -3.76 -35.65
C LEU A 113 -8.18 -2.91 -35.27
N SER A 114 -8.44 -1.70 -34.80
CA SER A 114 -7.46 -0.76 -34.28
C SER A 114 -7.64 -0.64 -32.77
N LEU A 115 -6.56 -0.75 -32.00
CA LEU A 115 -6.60 -0.61 -30.54
C LEU A 115 -5.67 0.51 -30.08
N ASP A 116 -6.10 1.28 -29.09
CA ASP A 116 -5.16 2.08 -28.31
C ASP A 116 -4.23 1.18 -27.48
N CYS A 117 -3.04 1.69 -27.18
CA CYS A 117 -2.04 0.95 -26.41
C CYS A 117 -2.23 1.08 -24.89
N PHE A 118 -2.27 2.29 -24.33
CA PHE A 118 -2.12 2.50 -22.90
C PHE A 118 -3.48 2.68 -22.22
N ASP A 119 -3.65 2.12 -21.02
CA ASP A 119 -4.94 2.10 -20.30
C ASP A 119 -6.10 1.42 -21.10
N THR A 120 -5.76 0.82 -22.25
CA THR A 120 -6.60 -0.02 -23.12
C THR A 120 -5.99 -1.42 -23.24
N LEU A 121 -5.05 -1.65 -24.18
CA LEU A 121 -4.40 -2.95 -24.40
C LEU A 121 -3.40 -3.30 -23.28
N LEU A 122 -2.62 -2.30 -22.86
CA LEU A 122 -1.64 -2.39 -21.78
C LEU A 122 -2.05 -1.48 -20.65
N TRP A 123 -2.08 -2.03 -19.45
CA TRP A 123 -2.38 -1.30 -18.24
C TRP A 123 -1.11 -1.11 -17.42
N ARG A 124 -1.10 -0.05 -16.62
CA ARG A 124 -0.02 0.21 -15.68
C ARG A 124 -0.40 -0.24 -14.28
N LYS A 125 0.58 -0.72 -13.53
CA LYS A 125 0.45 -0.99 -12.08
C LYS A 125 0.33 0.29 -11.26
N THR A 126 0.47 1.46 -11.89
CA THR A 126 0.33 2.76 -11.24
C THR A 126 -1.11 3.29 -11.31
N ALA A 127 -1.48 4.16 -10.38
CA ALA A 127 -2.80 4.78 -10.35
C ALA A 127 -3.02 5.70 -11.56
N THR A 128 -1.98 6.41 -12.01
CA THR A 128 -1.99 7.23 -13.23
C THR A 128 -0.72 7.08 -14.05
N PRO A 129 -0.72 7.50 -15.34
CA PRO A 129 0.49 7.50 -16.17
C PRO A 129 1.63 8.36 -15.59
N LYS A 130 1.32 9.45 -14.87
CA LYS A 130 2.34 10.35 -14.29
C LYS A 130 3.09 9.71 -13.13
N ASP A 131 2.47 8.77 -12.42
CA ASP A 131 3.09 8.10 -11.27
C ASP A 131 4.25 7.18 -11.70
N VAL A 132 4.34 6.82 -12.99
CA VAL A 132 5.50 6.12 -13.57
C VAL A 132 6.78 6.93 -13.39
N PHE A 133 6.70 8.26 -13.44
CA PHE A 133 7.87 9.12 -13.26
C PHE A 133 8.37 9.13 -11.81
N ALA A 134 7.51 8.86 -10.83
CA ALA A 134 7.92 8.62 -9.45
C ALA A 134 8.66 7.27 -9.31
N VAL A 135 8.23 6.24 -10.04
CA VAL A 135 8.98 4.97 -10.13
C VAL A 135 10.34 5.20 -10.79
N LEU A 136 10.39 5.99 -11.87
CA LEU A 136 11.63 6.35 -12.55
C LEU A 136 12.60 7.08 -11.62
N ALA A 137 12.11 8.06 -10.86
CA ALA A 137 12.92 8.82 -9.91
C ALA A 137 13.56 7.93 -8.82
N ASP A 138 12.96 6.77 -8.55
CA ASP A 138 13.47 5.78 -7.61
C ASP A 138 14.62 4.91 -8.17
N THR A 139 14.82 4.93 -9.49
CA THR A 139 15.88 4.13 -10.12
C THR A 139 17.28 4.61 -9.70
N PRO A 140 18.28 3.71 -9.63
CA PRO A 140 19.64 4.09 -9.22
C PRO A 140 20.25 5.24 -10.02
N ILE A 141 19.99 5.28 -11.34
CA ILE A 141 20.49 6.33 -12.21
C ILE A 141 19.80 7.68 -11.96
N ALA A 142 18.48 7.68 -11.80
CA ALA A 142 17.74 8.91 -11.53
C ALA A 142 18.09 9.49 -10.16
N ARG A 143 18.19 8.64 -9.13
CA ARG A 143 18.64 9.06 -7.79
C ARG A 143 20.06 9.63 -7.83
N ARG A 144 20.99 8.97 -8.52
CA ARG A 144 22.38 9.44 -8.68
C ARG A 144 22.46 10.82 -9.35
N LEU A 145 21.62 11.05 -10.35
CA LEU A 145 21.57 12.29 -11.12
C LEU A 145 20.62 13.35 -10.53
N GLY A 146 19.96 13.06 -9.39
CA GLY A 146 19.02 13.97 -8.75
C GLY A 146 17.77 14.28 -9.59
N ILE A 147 17.33 13.35 -10.44
CA ILE A 147 16.21 13.55 -11.36
C ILE A 147 14.89 13.35 -10.63
N THR A 148 14.07 14.41 -10.62
CA THR A 148 12.74 14.38 -10.01
C THR A 148 11.62 14.17 -11.04
N PRO A 149 10.45 13.67 -10.61
CA PRO A 149 9.29 13.55 -11.50
C PRO A 149 8.88 14.90 -12.09
N HIS A 150 8.98 15.98 -11.30
CA HIS A 150 8.66 17.34 -11.74
C HIS A 150 9.58 17.82 -12.86
N GLN A 151 10.90 17.62 -12.73
CA GLN A 151 11.86 17.98 -13.79
C GLN A 151 11.53 17.26 -15.10
N ARG A 152 11.23 15.96 -15.04
CA ARG A 152 10.85 15.16 -16.21
C ARG A 152 9.53 15.63 -16.84
N ILE A 153 8.51 15.95 -16.04
CA ILE A 153 7.23 16.47 -16.55
C ILE A 153 7.43 17.85 -17.20
N SER A 154 8.19 18.73 -16.54
CA SER A 154 8.50 20.08 -17.03
C SER A 154 9.31 20.05 -18.33
N ALA A 155 10.30 19.15 -18.43
CA ALA A 155 11.10 18.92 -19.62
C ALA A 155 10.22 18.51 -20.82
N ALA A 156 9.26 17.61 -20.64
CA ALA A 156 8.32 17.24 -21.70
C ALA A 156 7.42 18.40 -22.11
N ALA A 157 6.89 19.16 -21.15
CA ALA A 157 6.09 20.35 -21.46
C ALA A 157 6.90 21.40 -22.25
N ARG A 158 8.17 21.61 -21.88
CA ARG A 158 9.08 22.50 -22.62
C ARG A 158 9.36 21.98 -24.02
N ALA A 159 9.66 20.68 -24.16
CA ALA A 159 9.91 20.06 -25.46
C ALA A 159 8.70 20.21 -26.41
N ARG A 160 7.46 20.03 -25.92
CA ARG A 160 6.25 20.24 -26.73
C ARG A 160 6.12 21.68 -27.22
N ARG A 161 6.39 22.66 -26.35
CA ARG A 161 6.38 24.09 -26.72
C ARG A 161 7.45 24.41 -27.76
N ALA A 162 8.66 23.86 -27.60
CA ALA A 162 9.74 24.06 -28.55
C ALA A 162 9.40 23.46 -29.93
N LYS A 163 8.93 22.21 -29.97
CA LYS A 163 8.55 21.52 -31.20
C LYS A 163 7.43 22.24 -31.96
N LEU A 164 6.45 22.76 -31.23
CA LEU A 164 5.36 23.55 -31.81
C LEU A 164 5.87 24.80 -32.53
N LEU A 165 6.91 25.46 -31.99
CA LEU A 165 7.54 26.62 -32.63
C LEU A 165 8.45 26.22 -33.80
N GLU A 166 9.11 25.06 -33.72
CA GLU A 166 10.04 24.59 -34.76
C GLU A 166 9.33 24.09 -36.01
N ASN A 167 8.23 23.34 -35.87
CA ASN A 167 7.58 22.67 -37.00
C ASN A 167 6.05 22.57 -36.91
N GLY A 168 5.42 23.24 -35.94
CA GLY A 168 3.96 23.23 -35.78
C GLY A 168 3.39 21.96 -35.14
N SER A 169 4.20 20.93 -34.88
CA SER A 169 3.78 19.70 -34.21
C SER A 169 3.98 19.77 -32.69
N ARG A 170 3.11 19.11 -31.94
CA ARG A 170 3.27 18.90 -30.49
C ARG A 170 3.86 17.54 -30.13
N GLU A 171 4.12 16.71 -31.13
CA GLU A 171 4.63 15.36 -30.93
C GLU A 171 6.12 15.38 -30.63
N ILE A 172 6.49 14.78 -29.50
CA ILE A 172 7.85 14.74 -28.97
C ILE A 172 8.27 13.29 -28.71
N ASP A 173 9.53 12.97 -28.96
CA ASP A 173 10.14 11.70 -28.55
C ASP A 173 10.85 11.83 -27.20
N ILE A 174 11.26 10.69 -26.64
CA ILE A 174 12.00 10.65 -25.38
C ILE A 174 13.32 11.44 -25.44
N GLY A 175 13.96 11.50 -26.60
CA GLY A 175 15.18 12.28 -26.81
C GLY A 175 14.94 13.80 -26.75
N ASP A 176 13.81 14.30 -27.24
CA ASP A 176 13.39 15.70 -27.14
C ASP A 176 13.24 16.10 -25.67
N ILE A 177 12.73 15.18 -24.85
CA ILE A 177 12.53 15.41 -23.43
C ILE A 177 13.87 15.53 -22.72
N TYR A 178 14.76 14.54 -22.88
CA TYR A 178 16.04 14.54 -22.18
C TYR A 178 17.04 15.56 -22.72
N ARG A 179 16.86 16.06 -23.95
CA ARG A 179 17.59 17.23 -24.46
C ARG A 179 17.41 18.48 -23.59
N SER A 180 16.29 18.61 -22.88
CA SER A 180 16.07 19.75 -21.97
C SER A 180 16.95 19.71 -20.71
N PHE A 181 17.60 18.59 -20.40
CA PHE A 181 18.49 18.43 -19.24
C PHE A 181 19.92 18.85 -19.62
N THR A 182 20.12 20.15 -19.81
CA THR A 182 21.38 20.73 -20.32
C THR A 182 22.58 20.50 -19.40
N SER A 183 22.36 20.28 -18.10
CA SER A 183 23.40 19.97 -17.12
C SER A 183 23.93 18.53 -17.20
N LEU A 184 23.24 17.63 -17.90
CA LEU A 184 23.64 16.24 -18.07
C LEU A 184 24.45 16.06 -19.36
N SER A 185 25.41 15.14 -19.34
CA SER A 185 26.10 14.65 -20.53
C SER A 185 25.17 13.88 -21.48
N SER A 186 25.59 13.69 -22.73
CA SER A 186 24.82 12.89 -23.71
C SER A 186 24.60 11.45 -23.22
N GLU A 187 25.63 10.82 -22.64
CA GLU A 187 25.54 9.46 -22.10
C GLU A 187 24.54 9.36 -20.95
N GLU A 188 24.54 10.33 -20.02
CA GLU A 188 23.58 10.35 -18.91
C GLU A 188 22.14 10.52 -19.40
N ARG A 189 21.91 11.32 -20.44
CA ARG A 189 20.59 11.49 -21.06
C ARG A 189 20.10 10.19 -21.70
N GLU A 190 20.98 9.49 -22.40
CA GLU A 190 20.66 8.18 -23.01
C GLU A 190 20.35 7.13 -21.94
N LEU A 191 21.14 7.07 -20.86
CA LEU A 191 20.90 6.17 -19.73
C LEU A 191 19.57 6.46 -19.05
N LEU A 192 19.17 7.73 -18.92
CA LEU A 192 17.88 8.11 -18.37
C LEU A 192 16.72 7.76 -19.31
N ALA A 193 16.87 7.99 -20.61
CA ALA A 193 15.88 7.59 -21.61
C ALA A 193 15.62 6.08 -21.54
N GLU A 194 16.68 5.27 -21.55
CA GLU A 194 16.53 3.81 -21.43
C GLU A 194 16.03 3.39 -20.05
N ALA A 195 16.36 4.12 -18.97
CA ALA A 195 15.76 3.88 -17.65
C ALA A 195 14.25 4.14 -17.63
N GLU A 196 13.77 5.18 -18.30
CA GLU A 196 12.34 5.46 -18.40
C GLU A 196 11.61 4.39 -19.21
N ILE A 197 12.16 3.96 -20.36
CA ILE A 197 11.56 2.87 -21.14
C ILE A 197 11.51 1.57 -20.33
N ARG A 198 12.59 1.22 -19.62
CA ARG A 198 12.60 0.05 -18.71
C ARG A 198 11.60 0.22 -17.56
N THR A 199 11.41 1.44 -17.08
CA THR A 199 10.42 1.73 -16.03
C THR A 199 9.01 1.46 -16.54
N GLU A 200 8.64 1.98 -17.72
CA GLU A 200 7.35 1.67 -18.37
C GLU A 200 7.16 0.16 -18.55
N VAL A 201 8.18 -0.56 -19.03
CA VAL A 201 8.16 -2.03 -19.15
C VAL A 201 7.97 -2.72 -17.78
N SER A 202 8.54 -2.20 -16.69
CA SER A 202 8.42 -2.85 -15.37
C SER A 202 7.01 -2.73 -14.77
N VAL A 203 6.29 -1.66 -15.11
CA VAL A 203 4.98 -1.33 -14.55
C VAL A 203 3.82 -1.72 -15.47
N CYS A 204 4.06 -1.94 -16.76
CA CYS A 204 3.04 -2.36 -17.70
C CYS A 204 2.70 -3.86 -17.59
N PHE A 205 1.49 -4.22 -18.01
CA PHE A 205 1.05 -5.59 -18.24
C PHE A 205 -0.13 -5.61 -19.22
N ALA A 206 -0.32 -6.74 -19.90
CA ALA A 206 -1.40 -6.89 -20.87
C ALA A 206 -2.76 -7.08 -20.20
N PHE A 207 -3.80 -6.40 -20.72
CA PHE A 207 -5.16 -6.57 -20.24
C PHE A 207 -5.85 -7.73 -20.96
N SER A 208 -6.09 -8.80 -20.21
CA SER A 208 -6.57 -10.09 -20.74
C SER A 208 -7.76 -9.99 -21.71
N PRO A 209 -8.81 -9.18 -21.46
CA PRO A 209 -9.92 -9.04 -22.41
C PRO A 209 -9.49 -8.61 -23.83
N TYR A 210 -8.54 -7.68 -23.96
CA TYR A 210 -8.05 -7.26 -25.28
C TYR A 210 -7.11 -8.28 -25.92
N VAL A 211 -6.35 -9.04 -25.12
CA VAL A 211 -5.55 -10.17 -25.61
C VAL A 211 -6.46 -11.19 -26.31
N GLU A 212 -7.58 -11.55 -25.68
CA GLU A 212 -8.56 -12.47 -26.25
C GLU A 212 -9.32 -11.85 -27.44
N LEU A 213 -9.60 -10.55 -27.41
CA LEU A 213 -10.19 -9.84 -28.56
C LEU A 213 -9.28 -9.92 -29.79
N ILE A 214 -7.97 -9.72 -29.63
CA ILE A 214 -7.01 -9.82 -30.74
C ILE A 214 -6.99 -11.24 -31.30
N ARG A 215 -6.98 -12.26 -30.44
CA ARG A 215 -7.06 -13.68 -30.88
C ARG A 215 -8.33 -13.92 -31.69
N LEU A 216 -9.47 -13.48 -31.19
CA LEU A 216 -10.75 -13.62 -31.88
C LEU A 216 -10.75 -12.89 -33.24
N ALA A 217 -10.27 -11.65 -33.27
CA ALA A 217 -10.14 -10.88 -34.51
C ALA A 217 -9.25 -11.61 -35.54
N HIS A 218 -8.11 -12.15 -35.09
CA HIS A 218 -7.19 -12.88 -35.93
C HIS A 218 -7.84 -14.14 -36.53
N THR A 219 -8.57 -14.92 -35.74
CA THR A 219 -9.29 -16.11 -36.24
C THR A 219 -10.39 -15.79 -37.26
N ARG A 220 -10.94 -14.56 -37.21
CA ARG A 220 -11.92 -14.06 -38.18
C ARG A 220 -11.28 -13.42 -39.42
N GLY A 221 -9.95 -13.45 -39.54
CA GLY A 221 -9.21 -12.83 -40.64
C GLY A 221 -9.26 -11.30 -40.63
N ILE A 222 -9.54 -10.68 -39.48
CA ILE A 222 -9.55 -9.23 -39.30
C ILE A 222 -8.09 -8.80 -39.06
N LYS A 223 -7.63 -7.77 -39.80
CA LYS A 223 -6.29 -7.21 -39.61
C LYS A 223 -6.24 -6.43 -38.30
N ILE A 224 -5.23 -6.66 -37.47
CA ILE A 224 -5.06 -5.96 -36.19
C ILE A 224 -3.96 -4.91 -36.30
N ILE A 225 -4.23 -3.71 -35.84
CA ILE A 225 -3.26 -2.61 -35.70
C ILE A 225 -3.35 -1.98 -34.30
N VAL A 226 -2.28 -1.35 -33.87
CA VAL A 226 -2.24 -0.51 -32.65
C VAL A 226 -1.98 0.93 -33.06
N VAL A 227 -2.72 1.88 -32.49
CA VAL A 227 -2.59 3.32 -32.75
C VAL A 227 -2.53 4.03 -31.41
N SER A 228 -1.43 4.73 -31.11
CA SER A 228 -1.24 5.34 -29.79
C SER A 228 -0.59 6.72 -29.87
N ASP A 229 -1.11 7.64 -29.06
CA ASP A 229 -0.47 8.94 -28.81
C ASP A 229 0.59 8.77 -27.73
N THR A 230 1.86 8.75 -28.13
CA THR A 230 2.97 8.40 -27.25
C THR A 230 4.27 9.08 -27.65
N TYR A 231 5.14 9.32 -26.66
CA TYR A 231 6.50 9.78 -26.87
C TYR A 231 7.49 8.64 -27.21
N LEU A 232 7.02 7.39 -27.19
CA LEU A 232 7.79 6.22 -27.58
C LEU A 232 7.70 6.01 -29.10
N ARG A 233 8.85 5.81 -29.74
CA ARG A 233 8.91 5.46 -31.16
C ARG A 233 8.41 4.04 -31.38
N GLN A 234 8.08 3.71 -32.62
CA GLN A 234 7.51 2.43 -33.01
C GLN A 234 8.33 1.23 -32.49
N ASP A 235 9.64 1.25 -32.62
CA ASP A 235 10.51 0.14 -32.18
C ASP A 235 10.49 -0.03 -30.64
N GLU A 236 10.46 1.07 -29.90
CA GLU A 236 10.36 1.08 -28.45
C GLU A 236 9.01 0.56 -27.97
N LEU A 237 7.92 1.01 -28.59
CA LEU A 237 6.58 0.54 -28.27
C LEU A 237 6.38 -0.93 -28.65
N ARG A 238 6.92 -1.38 -29.79
CA ARG A 238 6.90 -2.80 -30.17
C ARG A 238 7.69 -3.66 -29.19
N ARG A 239 8.84 -3.19 -28.69
CA ARG A 239 9.61 -3.88 -27.65
C ARG A 239 8.80 -4.02 -26.36
N LEU A 240 8.10 -2.95 -25.96
CA LEU A 240 7.23 -2.96 -24.78
C LEU A 240 6.06 -3.94 -24.97
N LEU A 241 5.35 -3.89 -26.10
CA LEU A 241 4.26 -4.82 -26.43
C LEU A 241 4.74 -6.28 -26.43
N ALA A 242 5.87 -6.58 -27.08
CA ALA A 242 6.43 -7.93 -27.17
C ALA A 242 6.85 -8.50 -25.79
N ARG A 243 7.13 -7.64 -24.81
CA ARG A 243 7.47 -8.07 -23.45
C ARG A 243 6.25 -8.54 -22.65
N HIS A 244 5.06 -8.03 -22.97
CA HIS A 244 3.85 -8.25 -22.16
C HIS A 244 2.76 -9.05 -22.88
N LEU A 245 2.71 -9.00 -24.21
CA LEU A 245 1.75 -9.77 -24.99
C LEU A 245 2.26 -11.20 -25.22
N PRO A 246 1.35 -12.20 -25.22
CA PRO A 246 1.66 -13.53 -25.74
C PRO A 246 2.21 -13.47 -27.17
N ALA A 247 3.11 -14.41 -27.52
CA ALA A 247 3.81 -14.40 -28.81
C ALA A 247 2.84 -14.46 -30.01
N ASP A 248 1.78 -15.25 -29.91
CA ASP A 248 0.73 -15.37 -30.94
C ASP A 248 -0.01 -14.04 -31.15
N VAL A 249 -0.30 -13.33 -30.06
CA VAL A 249 -0.99 -12.03 -30.09
C VAL A 249 -0.09 -10.95 -30.68
N MET A 250 1.19 -10.91 -30.30
CA MET A 250 2.15 -9.95 -30.85
C MET A 250 2.37 -10.17 -32.36
N GLN A 251 2.41 -11.42 -32.83
CA GLN A 251 2.53 -11.75 -34.25
C GLN A 251 1.29 -11.34 -35.06
N ALA A 252 0.10 -11.40 -34.45
CA ALA A 252 -1.15 -10.99 -35.08
C ALA A 252 -1.24 -9.46 -35.30
N ILE A 253 -0.47 -8.65 -34.54
CA ILE A 253 -0.42 -7.19 -34.71
C ILE A 253 0.40 -6.84 -35.95
N SER A 254 -0.30 -6.47 -37.02
CA SER A 254 0.29 -6.19 -38.32
C SER A 254 1.10 -4.88 -38.34
N LYS A 255 0.65 -3.85 -37.62
CA LYS A 255 1.32 -2.54 -37.58
C LYS A 255 1.04 -1.79 -36.27
N VAL A 256 1.99 -0.96 -35.87
CA VAL A 256 1.90 -0.04 -34.74
C VAL A 256 2.13 1.38 -35.27
N TYR A 257 1.21 2.29 -34.96
CA TYR A 257 1.28 3.71 -35.30
C TYR A 257 1.50 4.50 -34.01
N CYS A 258 2.65 5.16 -33.89
CA CYS A 258 2.94 6.07 -32.79
C CYS A 258 2.82 7.51 -33.29
N SER A 259 2.12 8.37 -32.57
CA SER A 259 1.94 9.78 -32.94
C SER A 259 3.28 10.49 -33.22
N VAL A 260 4.32 10.20 -32.43
CA VAL A 260 5.66 10.77 -32.60
C VAL A 260 6.34 10.43 -33.93
N ASP A 261 6.11 9.24 -34.49
CA ASP A 261 6.71 8.85 -35.76
C ASP A 261 6.02 9.52 -36.95
N TYR A 262 4.75 9.90 -36.79
CA TYR A 262 3.94 10.58 -37.80
C TYR A 262 3.83 12.09 -37.59
N GLY A 263 4.33 12.61 -36.47
CA GLY A 263 4.29 14.02 -36.12
C GLY A 263 2.88 14.57 -35.88
N THR A 264 1.88 13.71 -35.65
CA THR A 264 0.48 14.10 -35.43
C THR A 264 -0.24 13.13 -34.50
N SER A 265 -1.17 13.64 -33.69
CA SER A 265 -1.95 12.86 -32.73
C SER A 265 -3.19 12.21 -33.36
N LYS A 266 -3.82 11.26 -32.65
CA LYS A 266 -5.14 10.69 -32.96
C LYS A 266 -6.22 11.77 -33.10
N SER A 267 -6.16 12.80 -32.25
CA SER A 267 -7.11 13.92 -32.25
C SER A 267 -6.94 14.87 -33.44
N ASP A 268 -5.79 14.83 -34.09
CA ASP A 268 -5.46 15.66 -35.25
C ASP A 268 -5.59 14.85 -36.56
N ALA A 269 -4.48 14.37 -37.13
CA ALA A 269 -4.45 13.76 -38.46
C ALA A 269 -3.98 12.30 -38.49
N LEU A 270 -3.62 11.68 -37.35
CA LEU A 270 -3.07 10.32 -37.35
C LEU A 270 -4.05 9.30 -37.95
N PHE A 271 -5.35 9.41 -37.66
CA PHE A 271 -6.35 8.51 -38.26
C PHE A 271 -6.50 8.67 -39.77
N GLN A 272 -6.22 9.85 -40.34
CA GLN A 272 -6.21 10.03 -41.80
C GLN A 272 -5.09 9.19 -42.43
N VAL A 273 -3.93 9.14 -41.78
CA VAL A 273 -2.81 8.28 -42.19
C VAL A 273 -3.19 6.81 -42.04
N VAL A 274 -3.77 6.42 -40.91
CA VAL A 274 -4.21 5.04 -40.65
C VAL A 274 -5.21 4.57 -41.70
N ILE A 275 -6.22 5.38 -42.05
CA ILE A 275 -7.22 5.04 -43.08
C ILE A 275 -6.53 4.84 -44.43
N LYS A 276 -5.68 5.80 -44.83
CA LYS A 276 -4.96 5.76 -46.10
C LYS A 276 -4.07 4.51 -46.21
N GLU A 277 -3.30 4.20 -45.18
CA GLU A 277 -2.37 3.07 -45.18
C GLU A 277 -3.05 1.72 -44.96
N SER A 278 -4.23 1.71 -44.33
CA SER A 278 -5.02 0.48 -44.17
C SER A 278 -5.64 0.00 -45.48
N GLY A 279 -5.86 0.90 -46.44
CA GLY A 279 -6.36 0.55 -47.78
C GLY A 279 -7.81 0.04 -47.79
N VAL A 280 -8.58 0.29 -46.73
CA VAL A 280 -9.99 -0.06 -46.63
C VAL A 280 -10.81 1.19 -46.29
N PRO A 281 -12.11 1.24 -46.62
CA PRO A 281 -12.99 2.34 -46.21
C PRO A 281 -12.96 2.54 -44.69
N ALA A 282 -13.03 3.81 -44.24
CA ALA A 282 -13.06 4.15 -42.82
C ALA A 282 -14.14 3.39 -42.04
N SER A 283 -15.31 3.16 -42.66
CA SER A 283 -16.42 2.41 -42.10
C SER A 283 -16.13 0.91 -41.87
N GLN A 284 -15.02 0.38 -42.38
CA GLN A 284 -14.53 -0.98 -42.15
C GLN A 284 -13.39 -1.05 -41.12
N LEU A 285 -13.04 0.08 -40.50
CA LEU A 285 -12.17 0.16 -39.33
C LEU A 285 -13.04 0.27 -38.07
N LEU A 286 -12.68 -0.50 -37.05
CA LEU A 286 -13.16 -0.32 -35.68
C LEU A 286 -11.98 0.09 -34.83
N HIS A 287 -12.05 1.24 -34.18
CA HIS A 287 -11.10 1.65 -33.16
C HIS A 287 -11.68 1.53 -31.75
N ILE A 288 -10.87 1.10 -30.80
CA ILE A 288 -11.23 1.00 -29.39
C ILE A 288 -10.09 1.57 -28.54
N GLY A 289 -10.40 2.52 -27.66
CA GLY A 289 -9.44 3.14 -26.75
C GLY A 289 -10.13 3.87 -25.59
N ASP A 290 -9.37 4.30 -24.59
CA ASP A 290 -9.87 4.82 -23.32
C ASP A 290 -10.14 6.34 -23.33
N ASP A 291 -9.65 7.07 -24.34
CA ASP A 291 -9.88 8.52 -24.44
C ASP A 291 -11.12 8.84 -25.30
N GLY A 292 -12.09 9.51 -24.71
CA GLY A 292 -13.35 9.85 -25.39
C GLY A 292 -13.18 10.79 -26.59
N VAL A 293 -12.12 11.59 -26.64
CA VAL A 293 -11.85 12.52 -27.74
C VAL A 293 -10.97 11.85 -28.79
N ALA A 294 -9.78 11.39 -28.39
CA ALA A 294 -8.76 10.83 -29.26
C ALA A 294 -9.16 9.47 -29.84
N ASP A 295 -9.83 8.62 -29.06
CA ASP A 295 -10.18 7.25 -29.47
C ASP A 295 -11.62 7.09 -29.92
N ALA A 296 -12.48 8.09 -29.71
CA ALA A 296 -13.88 7.99 -30.13
C ALA A 296 -14.30 9.15 -31.02
N GLN A 297 -14.29 10.40 -30.55
CA GLN A 297 -14.82 11.53 -31.33
C GLN A 297 -13.99 11.82 -32.60
N ALA A 298 -12.66 11.85 -32.50
CA ALA A 298 -11.78 12.14 -33.61
C ALA A 298 -11.86 11.11 -34.76
N PRO A 299 -11.73 9.79 -34.52
CA PRO A 299 -11.90 8.78 -35.57
C PRO A 299 -13.32 8.78 -36.17
N ARG A 300 -14.38 8.98 -35.35
CA ARG A 300 -15.77 9.02 -35.86
C ARG A 300 -16.01 10.15 -36.86
N LYS A 301 -15.40 11.32 -36.65
CA LYS A 301 -15.47 12.44 -37.60
C LYS A 301 -14.91 12.10 -38.99
N LEU A 302 -14.04 11.09 -39.08
CA LEU A 302 -13.44 10.58 -40.31
C LEU A 302 -14.19 9.35 -40.88
N GLY A 303 -15.32 8.98 -40.29
CA GLY A 303 -16.12 7.82 -40.69
C GLY A 303 -15.61 6.48 -40.15
N VAL A 304 -14.63 6.48 -39.24
CA VAL A 304 -14.16 5.27 -38.54
C VAL A 304 -15.17 4.89 -37.47
N ARG A 305 -15.52 3.61 -37.37
CA ARG A 305 -16.32 3.13 -36.24
C ARG A 305 -15.42 3.16 -35.00
N ALA A 306 -15.89 3.74 -33.91
CA ALA A 306 -15.07 3.87 -32.72
C ALA A 306 -15.88 3.62 -31.46
N LEU A 307 -15.28 2.95 -30.48
CA LEU A 307 -15.86 2.64 -29.18
C LEU A 307 -14.98 3.25 -28.09
N HIS A 308 -15.62 3.97 -27.17
CA HIS A 308 -14.92 4.54 -26.02
C HIS A 308 -14.91 3.53 -24.88
N PHE A 309 -13.74 3.01 -24.54
CA PHE A 309 -13.56 2.11 -23.42
C PHE A 309 -13.62 2.89 -22.10
N VAL A 310 -14.66 2.63 -21.32
CA VAL A 310 -14.83 3.20 -19.98
C VAL A 310 -14.47 2.10 -18.97
N PRO A 311 -13.28 2.15 -18.37
CA PRO A 311 -12.76 1.05 -17.56
C PRO A 311 -13.51 0.85 -16.24
N PHE A 312 -14.18 1.89 -15.72
CA PHE A 312 -14.81 1.87 -14.40
C PHE A 312 -16.16 2.55 -14.43
N ASP A 313 -17.09 1.98 -13.69
CA ASP A 313 -18.31 2.68 -13.31
C ASP A 313 -17.98 3.84 -12.36
N ARG A 314 -18.89 4.82 -12.27
CA ARG A 314 -18.67 6.07 -11.51
C ARG A 314 -18.24 5.84 -10.06
N GLU A 315 -18.83 4.87 -9.38
CA GLU A 315 -18.56 4.56 -7.97
C GLU A 315 -17.13 4.02 -7.77
N VAL A 316 -16.69 3.15 -8.67
CA VAL A 316 -15.34 2.57 -8.66
C VAL A 316 -14.30 3.63 -9.01
N ALA A 317 -14.59 4.45 -10.02
CA ALA A 317 -13.73 5.57 -10.40
C ALA A 317 -13.55 6.56 -9.22
N GLU A 318 -14.63 6.87 -8.51
CA GLU A 318 -14.61 7.76 -7.36
C GLU A 318 -13.83 7.17 -6.18
N PHE A 319 -14.02 5.87 -5.88
CA PHE A 319 -13.23 5.18 -4.86
C PHE A 319 -11.74 5.24 -5.17
N LEU A 320 -11.33 4.91 -6.41
CA LEU A 320 -9.92 4.95 -6.83
C LEU A 320 -9.35 6.37 -6.75
N ARG A 321 -10.15 7.38 -7.09
CA ARG A 321 -9.78 8.80 -6.96
C ARG A 321 -9.54 9.18 -5.50
N LEU A 322 -10.44 8.81 -4.59
CA LEU A 322 -10.32 9.07 -3.15
C LEU A 322 -9.14 8.31 -2.53
N GLN A 323 -8.95 7.04 -2.88
CA GLN A 323 -7.82 6.23 -2.43
C GLN A 323 -6.48 6.89 -2.81
N ARG A 324 -6.38 7.41 -4.05
CA ARG A 324 -5.20 8.15 -4.51
C ARG A 324 -5.00 9.43 -3.71
N ALA A 325 -6.05 10.23 -3.52
CA ALA A 325 -5.97 11.48 -2.76
C ALA A 325 -5.50 11.23 -1.32
N ALA A 326 -6.07 10.22 -0.64
CA ALA A 326 -5.67 9.82 0.70
C ALA A 326 -4.20 9.35 0.78
N SER A 327 -3.73 8.62 -0.24
CA SER A 327 -2.33 8.17 -0.30
C SER A 327 -1.34 9.34 -0.30
N SER A 328 -1.69 10.46 -0.95
CA SER A 328 -0.87 11.68 -0.93
C SER A 328 -0.89 12.40 0.42
N LEU A 329 -1.97 12.29 1.22
CA LEU A 329 -2.06 12.90 2.55
C LEU A 329 -1.18 12.20 3.58
N ILE A 330 -0.99 10.88 3.47
CA ILE A 330 -0.08 10.11 4.34
C ILE A 330 1.36 10.67 4.20
N VAL A 331 1.75 11.14 3.02
CA VAL A 331 3.09 11.71 2.78
C VAL A 331 3.27 13.09 3.43
N LEU A 332 2.20 13.87 3.61
CA LEU A 332 2.27 15.23 4.15
C LEU A 332 2.52 15.30 5.67
N GLU A 333 2.22 14.24 6.41
CA GLU A 333 2.58 14.15 7.84
C GLU A 333 4.07 13.91 8.07
N GLN A 334 4.81 13.50 7.03
CA GLN A 334 6.25 13.56 7.08
C GLN A 334 6.66 15.03 6.97
N ALA A 335 7.58 15.48 7.82
CA ALA A 335 8.48 16.58 7.47
C ALA A 335 9.38 16.13 6.30
N ALA A 336 8.76 15.74 5.18
CA ALA A 336 9.43 15.23 4.02
C ALA A 336 10.26 16.38 3.46
N PRO A 337 11.57 16.19 3.21
CA PRO A 337 12.29 17.11 2.34
C PRO A 337 11.49 17.24 1.05
N ALA A 338 11.40 18.47 0.52
CA ALA A 338 10.44 18.97 -0.48
C ALA A 338 10.41 18.28 -1.86
N ALA A 339 10.77 17.00 -1.98
CA ALA A 339 10.98 16.30 -3.24
C ALA A 339 10.43 14.86 -3.31
N VAL A 340 9.89 14.27 -2.24
CA VAL A 340 9.46 12.86 -2.28
C VAL A 340 8.02 12.74 -2.82
N ILE A 341 7.90 12.64 -4.14
CA ILE A 341 6.68 12.12 -4.77
C ILE A 341 6.82 10.60 -4.80
N LEU A 342 6.10 9.88 -3.94
CA LEU A 342 6.07 8.42 -3.94
C LEU A 342 5.20 7.90 -5.10
N PRO A 343 5.60 6.80 -5.77
CA PRO A 343 4.76 6.18 -6.78
C PRO A 343 3.49 5.62 -6.16
N CYS A 344 2.33 6.07 -6.67
CA CYS A 344 1.04 5.51 -6.29
C CYS A 344 0.78 4.23 -7.09
N TYR A 345 1.05 3.07 -6.50
CA TYR A 345 0.71 1.78 -7.11
C TYR A 345 -0.77 1.46 -6.91
N SER A 346 -1.42 0.94 -7.95
CA SER A 346 -2.79 0.43 -7.95
C SER A 346 -2.94 -0.75 -8.93
N PRO A 347 -2.27 -1.89 -8.66
CA PRO A 347 -2.22 -3.02 -9.59
C PRO A 347 -3.56 -3.77 -9.72
N PHE A 348 -4.53 -3.50 -8.85
CA PHE A 348 -5.85 -4.17 -8.84
C PHE A 348 -6.91 -3.43 -9.68
N ARG A 349 -6.59 -2.26 -10.25
CA ARG A 349 -7.52 -1.54 -11.14
C ARG A 349 -8.14 -2.43 -12.24
N PRO A 350 -7.38 -3.26 -12.99
CA PRO A 350 -8.00 -4.09 -14.02
C PRO A 350 -8.95 -5.15 -13.46
N VAL A 351 -8.69 -5.63 -12.24
CA VAL A 351 -9.61 -6.55 -11.57
C VAL A 351 -10.94 -5.85 -11.31
N PHE A 352 -10.90 -4.61 -10.81
CA PHE A 352 -12.12 -3.80 -10.61
C PHE A 352 -12.84 -3.44 -11.92
N SER A 353 -12.12 -3.40 -13.04
CA SER A 353 -12.69 -3.15 -14.36
C SER A 353 -13.49 -4.34 -14.91
N VAL A 354 -13.02 -5.56 -14.66
CA VAL A 354 -13.67 -6.79 -15.13
C VAL A 354 -14.84 -7.20 -14.23
N GLU A 355 -14.70 -6.99 -12.92
CA GLU A 355 -15.66 -7.49 -11.94
C GLU A 355 -16.99 -6.73 -11.93
N ASN A 356 -18.06 -7.45 -11.59
CA ASN A 356 -19.39 -6.84 -11.43
C ASN A 356 -19.68 -6.43 -9.99
N LEU A 357 -19.09 -5.30 -9.59
CA LEU A 357 -19.11 -4.86 -8.19
C LEU A 357 -20.52 -4.50 -7.66
N TYR A 358 -21.48 -4.16 -8.52
CA TYR A 358 -22.87 -3.87 -8.13
C TYR A 358 -23.61 -5.00 -7.42
N GLN A 359 -23.12 -6.25 -7.52
CA GLN A 359 -23.75 -7.40 -6.88
C GLN A 359 -23.40 -7.55 -5.41
N TYR A 360 -22.40 -6.79 -4.93
CA TYR A 360 -21.87 -6.91 -3.58
C TYR A 360 -22.50 -5.92 -2.62
N THR A 361 -22.58 -6.31 -1.34
CA THR A 361 -22.97 -5.39 -0.27
C THR A 361 -21.85 -4.37 -0.02
N PRO A 362 -22.15 -3.19 0.55
CA PRO A 362 -21.13 -2.19 0.87
C PRO A 362 -19.98 -2.74 1.72
N GLU A 363 -20.25 -3.64 2.67
CA GLU A 363 -19.23 -4.26 3.52
C GLU A 363 -18.29 -5.14 2.69
N THR A 364 -18.85 -5.89 1.74
CA THR A 364 -18.09 -6.73 0.82
C THR A 364 -17.23 -5.87 -0.11
N LEU A 365 -17.75 -4.73 -0.59
CA LEU A 365 -16.99 -3.79 -1.41
C LEU A 365 -15.81 -3.16 -0.65
N ILE A 366 -16.01 -2.76 0.60
CA ILE A 366 -14.92 -2.28 1.47
C ILE A 366 -13.86 -3.37 1.64
N GLY A 367 -14.29 -4.60 1.93
CA GLY A 367 -13.40 -5.76 2.01
C GLY A 367 -12.62 -5.98 0.72
N TYR A 368 -13.31 -5.98 -0.42
CA TYR A 368 -12.74 -6.30 -1.73
C TYR A 368 -11.81 -5.22 -2.28
N MET A 369 -12.17 -3.94 -2.14
CA MET A 369 -11.45 -2.82 -2.76
C MET A 369 -10.39 -2.21 -1.85
N SER A 370 -10.57 -2.27 -0.52
CA SER A 370 -9.61 -1.70 0.45
C SER A 370 -8.71 -2.77 1.06
N PHE A 371 -9.28 -3.70 1.83
CA PHE A 371 -8.49 -4.67 2.59
C PHE A 371 -7.94 -5.80 1.72
N GLY A 372 -8.69 -6.24 0.71
CA GLY A 372 -8.36 -7.33 -0.20
C GLY A 372 -6.98 -7.19 -0.84
N PRO A 373 -6.65 -6.05 -1.48
CA PRO A 373 -5.30 -5.77 -1.99
C PRO A 373 -4.18 -5.95 -0.97
N ALA A 374 -4.35 -5.43 0.25
CA ALA A 374 -3.34 -5.51 1.31
C ALA A 374 -3.20 -6.95 1.82
N LEU A 375 -4.32 -7.65 2.03
CA LEU A 375 -4.37 -9.04 2.46
C LEU A 375 -3.77 -9.98 1.39
N TYR A 376 -4.03 -9.74 0.12
CA TYR A 376 -3.43 -10.48 -0.99
C TYR A 376 -1.90 -10.28 -1.02
N ALA A 377 -1.44 -9.03 -0.89
CA ALA A 377 -0.02 -8.73 -0.87
C ALA A 377 0.70 -9.41 0.30
N TYR A 378 0.10 -9.39 1.49
CA TYR A 378 0.62 -10.09 2.66
C TYR A 378 0.61 -11.61 2.49
N ALA A 379 -0.50 -12.17 1.99
CA ALA A 379 -0.63 -13.60 1.75
C ALA A 379 0.47 -14.10 0.80
N ARG A 380 0.68 -13.41 -0.33
CA ARG A 380 1.78 -13.73 -1.25
C ARG A 380 3.13 -13.62 -0.56
N PHE A 381 3.41 -12.51 0.14
CA PHE A 381 4.67 -12.33 0.86
C PHE A 381 4.95 -13.46 1.87
N LEU A 382 3.96 -13.84 2.67
CA LEU A 382 4.12 -14.90 3.66
C LEU A 382 4.36 -16.25 2.98
N MET A 383 3.61 -16.56 1.91
CA MET A 383 3.76 -17.81 1.18
C MET A 383 5.13 -17.92 0.47
N ASP A 384 5.60 -16.84 -0.15
CA ASP A 384 6.94 -16.78 -0.77
C ASP A 384 8.03 -17.03 0.29
N GLU A 385 7.90 -16.44 1.48
CA GLU A 385 8.84 -16.64 2.59
C GLU A 385 8.81 -18.08 3.13
N VAL A 386 7.61 -18.66 3.29
CA VAL A 386 7.44 -20.05 3.73
C VAL A 386 8.04 -21.02 2.72
N GLU A 387 7.78 -20.80 1.42
CA GLU A 387 8.33 -21.62 0.35
C GLU A 387 9.87 -21.54 0.34
N ALA A 388 10.44 -20.34 0.44
CA ALA A 388 11.89 -20.15 0.47
C ALA A 388 12.54 -20.87 1.68
N LEU A 389 11.90 -20.87 2.85
CA LEU A 389 12.38 -21.58 4.03
C LEU A 389 12.28 -23.11 3.86
N GLN A 390 11.20 -23.60 3.25
CA GLN A 390 11.03 -25.02 2.93
C GLN A 390 12.05 -25.51 1.91
N GLN A 391 12.38 -24.70 0.89
CA GLN A 391 13.44 -24.98 -0.08
C GLN A 391 14.83 -25.05 0.57
N GLN A 392 15.04 -24.38 1.70
CA GLN A 392 16.26 -24.50 2.53
C GLN A 392 16.26 -25.76 3.42
N GLY A 393 15.23 -26.61 3.34
CA GLY A 393 15.12 -27.83 4.15
C GLY A 393 14.58 -27.63 5.56
N LYS A 394 14.06 -26.43 5.89
CA LYS A 394 13.51 -26.15 7.22
C LYS A 394 12.13 -26.78 7.41
N ARG A 395 11.87 -27.32 8.60
CA ARG A 395 10.53 -27.80 9.00
C ARG A 395 9.70 -26.62 9.48
N VAL A 396 9.01 -25.96 8.54
CA VAL A 396 8.28 -24.72 8.80
C VAL A 396 6.90 -24.98 9.42
N LYS A 397 6.60 -24.29 10.52
CA LYS A 397 5.29 -24.23 11.18
C LYS A 397 4.81 -22.77 11.20
N VAL A 398 3.72 -22.46 10.50
CA VAL A 398 3.19 -21.09 10.46
C VAL A 398 2.16 -20.88 11.57
N PHE A 399 2.35 -19.85 12.39
CA PHE A 399 1.49 -19.50 13.52
C PHE A 399 0.92 -18.10 13.37
N PHE A 400 -0.41 -18.01 13.29
CA PHE A 400 -1.15 -16.76 13.23
C PHE A 400 -1.65 -16.37 14.62
N LEU A 401 -1.21 -15.24 15.16
CA LEU A 401 -1.66 -14.78 16.48
C LEU A 401 -3.12 -14.32 16.44
N LEU A 402 -4.00 -15.04 17.15
CA LEU A 402 -5.47 -14.95 17.00
C LEU A 402 -6.10 -13.58 17.22
N ARG A 403 -5.45 -12.66 17.94
CA ARG A 403 -6.02 -11.34 18.20
C ARG A 403 -6.13 -10.50 16.92
N ASP A 404 -5.10 -10.55 16.10
CA ASP A 404 -4.90 -9.60 15.00
C ASP A 404 -4.70 -10.33 13.66
N ALA A 405 -4.28 -11.61 13.68
CA ALA A 405 -3.88 -12.35 12.48
C ALA A 405 -4.95 -13.33 11.93
N TYR A 406 -6.19 -13.30 12.44
CA TYR A 406 -7.26 -14.17 11.93
C TYR A 406 -7.54 -13.92 10.43
N LEU A 407 -7.70 -12.65 10.05
CA LEU A 407 -7.90 -12.27 8.64
C LEU A 407 -6.68 -12.57 7.78
N LEU A 408 -5.47 -12.47 8.34
CA LEU A 408 -4.24 -12.85 7.65
C LEU A 408 -4.21 -14.34 7.35
N SER A 409 -4.61 -15.18 8.32
CA SER A 409 -4.76 -16.64 8.13
C SER A 409 -5.76 -16.94 7.01
N ALA A 410 -6.95 -16.35 7.08
CA ALA A 410 -8.00 -16.56 6.08
C ALA A 410 -7.55 -16.14 4.67
N ALA A 411 -6.82 -15.02 4.55
CA ALA A 411 -6.26 -14.56 3.29
C ALA A 411 -5.19 -15.51 2.75
N CYS A 412 -4.29 -16.00 3.60
CA CYS A 412 -3.25 -16.96 3.21
C CYS A 412 -3.85 -18.29 2.75
N GLU A 413 -4.88 -18.78 3.43
CA GLU A 413 -5.57 -20.02 3.05
C GLU A 413 -6.35 -19.86 1.74
N ALA A 414 -7.02 -18.72 1.53
CA ALA A 414 -7.67 -18.40 0.27
C ALA A 414 -6.67 -18.31 -0.88
N TYR A 415 -5.51 -17.69 -0.64
CA TYR A 415 -4.42 -17.58 -1.62
C TYR A 415 -3.81 -18.94 -1.96
N ALA A 416 -3.46 -19.74 -0.95
CA ALA A 416 -2.83 -21.04 -1.11
C ALA A 416 -3.81 -22.16 -1.54
N ARG A 417 -5.12 -21.90 -1.42
CA ARG A 417 -6.22 -22.87 -1.61
C ARG A 417 -6.10 -24.13 -0.75
N LYS A 418 -5.48 -23.99 0.42
CA LYS A 418 -5.25 -25.04 1.42
C LYS A 418 -4.94 -24.39 2.79
N PRO A 419 -5.06 -25.13 3.91
CA PRO A 419 -4.59 -24.66 5.21
C PRO A 419 -3.09 -24.33 5.19
N VAL A 420 -2.68 -23.18 5.75
CA VAL A 420 -1.29 -22.69 5.73
C VAL A 420 -0.61 -22.77 7.10
N GLY A 421 -1.37 -22.78 8.19
CA GLY A 421 -0.82 -22.74 9.54
C GLY A 421 -1.85 -23.01 10.63
N LYS A 422 -1.49 -22.71 11.87
CA LYS A 422 -2.37 -22.80 13.03
C LYS A 422 -2.69 -21.41 13.58
N LEU A 423 -3.94 -21.23 14.01
CA LEU A 423 -4.36 -20.08 14.81
C LEU A 423 -3.91 -20.28 16.27
N VAL A 424 -3.08 -19.36 16.78
CA VAL A 424 -2.39 -19.51 18.06
C VAL A 424 -2.93 -18.56 19.12
N ARG A 425 -3.24 -19.11 20.31
CA ARG A 425 -3.83 -18.40 21.45
C ARG A 425 -2.78 -17.82 22.39
N ILE A 426 -1.80 -17.11 21.84
CA ILE A 426 -0.76 -16.44 22.64
C ILE A 426 -1.00 -14.93 22.62
N ARG A 427 -1.09 -14.35 23.82
CA ARG A 427 -1.13 -12.89 23.99
C ARG A 427 0.25 -12.38 24.34
N LYS A 428 0.59 -11.15 23.93
CA LYS A 428 1.83 -10.44 24.33
C LYS A 428 2.09 -10.54 25.83
N PHE A 429 1.04 -10.39 26.65
CA PHE A 429 1.13 -10.55 28.11
C PHE A 429 1.74 -11.89 28.54
N HIS A 430 1.29 -13.01 27.95
CA HIS A 430 1.80 -14.34 28.30
C HIS A 430 3.23 -14.56 27.80
N ALA A 431 3.58 -14.01 26.63
CA ALA A 431 4.93 -14.07 26.11
C ALA A 431 5.92 -13.37 27.07
N ILE A 432 5.59 -12.16 27.53
CA ILE A 432 6.41 -11.40 28.49
C ILE A 432 6.47 -12.11 29.84
N ALA A 433 5.31 -12.40 30.43
CA ALA A 433 5.23 -12.96 31.78
C ALA A 433 5.89 -14.35 31.91
N ALA A 434 5.99 -15.13 30.83
CA ALA A 434 6.67 -16.43 30.82
C ALA A 434 8.19 -16.33 30.63
N SER A 435 8.71 -15.17 30.26
CA SER A 435 10.11 -15.00 29.87
C SER A 435 11.09 -14.84 31.04
N PHE A 436 10.59 -14.49 32.23
CA PHE A 436 11.45 -14.17 33.38
C PHE A 436 12.09 -15.44 33.97
N LYS A 437 13.42 -15.49 33.93
CA LYS A 437 14.23 -16.58 34.50
C LYS A 437 15.27 -16.07 35.49
N THR A 438 15.70 -14.83 35.27
CA THR A 438 16.73 -14.15 36.03
C THR A 438 16.30 -12.72 36.33
N ARG A 439 17.02 -12.07 37.27
CA ARG A 439 16.85 -10.62 37.53
C ARG A 439 17.06 -9.79 36.27
N ALA A 440 18.03 -10.16 35.42
CA ALA A 440 18.32 -9.43 34.19
C ALA A 440 17.14 -9.42 33.19
N ASP A 441 16.30 -10.47 33.18
CA ASP A 441 15.10 -10.51 32.32
C ASP A 441 14.03 -9.50 32.79
N ILE A 442 13.92 -9.32 34.11
CA ILE A 442 13.02 -8.34 34.73
C ILE A 442 13.53 -6.93 34.46
N ASP A 443 14.83 -6.70 34.64
CA ASP A 443 15.47 -5.40 34.35
C ASP A 443 15.33 -5.03 32.86
N TYR A 444 15.49 -6.00 31.96
CA TYR A 444 15.26 -5.81 30.53
C TYR A 444 13.81 -5.38 30.25
N TYR A 445 12.83 -6.05 30.86
CA TYR A 445 11.43 -5.67 30.69
C TYR A 445 11.16 -4.25 31.20
N ILE A 446 11.63 -3.93 32.41
CA ILE A 446 11.45 -2.61 33.04
C ILE A 446 12.11 -1.51 32.20
N SER A 447 13.29 -1.77 31.61
CA SER A 447 13.99 -0.77 30.78
C SER A 447 13.22 -0.38 29.50
N GLY A 448 12.27 -1.21 29.05
CA GLY A 448 11.47 -0.97 27.86
C GLY A 448 10.07 -0.38 28.12
N ILE A 449 9.80 0.04 29.36
CA ILE A 449 8.56 0.66 29.83
C ILE A 449 8.68 2.18 29.65
N GLU A 450 7.74 2.79 28.94
CA GLU A 450 7.70 4.26 28.81
C GLU A 450 7.13 4.85 30.12
N PRO A 451 7.89 5.68 30.86
CA PRO A 451 7.47 6.18 32.16
C PRO A 451 6.14 6.94 32.13
N GLU A 452 5.77 7.53 31.00
CA GLU A 452 4.56 8.34 30.84
C GLU A 452 3.28 7.52 30.65
N CYS A 453 3.38 6.23 30.28
CA CYS A 453 2.23 5.43 29.84
C CYS A 453 1.88 4.26 30.76
N ASP A 454 2.84 3.74 31.52
CA ASP A 454 2.65 2.53 32.32
C ASP A 454 2.53 2.84 33.83
N THR A 455 1.43 2.37 34.43
CA THR A 455 1.21 2.49 35.88
C THR A 455 1.92 1.35 36.63
N LEU A 456 2.32 1.59 37.89
CA LEU A 456 2.94 0.55 38.73
C LEU A 456 2.08 -0.72 38.82
N HIS A 457 0.74 -0.58 38.79
CA HIS A 457 -0.20 -1.70 38.73
C HIS A 457 -0.05 -2.55 37.46
N VAL A 458 0.15 -1.92 36.30
CA VAL A 458 0.36 -2.63 35.02
C VAL A 458 1.67 -3.43 35.07
N ILE A 459 2.73 -2.83 35.60
CA ILE A 459 4.04 -3.48 35.78
C ILE A 459 3.90 -4.69 36.71
N ALA A 460 3.32 -4.49 37.90
CA ALA A 460 3.12 -5.55 38.89
C ALA A 460 2.29 -6.71 38.33
N LYS A 461 1.23 -6.39 37.56
CA LYS A 461 0.39 -7.38 36.89
C LYS A 461 1.17 -8.17 35.84
N GLN A 462 2.02 -7.52 35.04
CA GLN A 462 2.86 -8.17 34.04
C GLN A 462 3.92 -9.10 34.66
N LEU A 463 4.39 -8.75 35.87
CA LEU A 463 5.28 -9.56 36.70
C LEU A 463 4.54 -10.65 37.51
N LEU A 464 3.23 -10.80 37.32
CA LEU A 464 2.39 -11.79 38.00
C LEU A 464 2.40 -11.67 39.53
N LEU A 465 2.52 -10.45 40.05
CA LEU A 465 2.43 -10.20 41.49
C LEU A 465 0.97 -10.31 41.98
N PRO A 466 0.71 -10.93 43.14
CA PRO A 466 -0.62 -10.95 43.74
C PRO A 466 -1.13 -9.53 44.04
N PRO A 467 -2.45 -9.26 43.99
CA PRO A 467 -3.00 -7.94 44.27
C PRO A 467 -2.61 -7.38 45.64
N GLU A 468 -2.61 -8.21 46.68
CA GLU A 468 -2.31 -7.77 48.05
C GLU A 468 -0.85 -7.32 48.20
N LEU A 469 0.07 -8.03 47.55
CA LEU A 469 1.48 -7.66 47.53
C LEU A 469 1.69 -6.42 46.64
N THR A 470 0.99 -6.33 45.52
CA THR A 470 1.03 -5.18 44.62
C THR A 470 0.67 -3.89 45.38
N GLU A 471 -0.45 -3.88 46.10
CA GLU A 471 -0.88 -2.72 46.89
C GLU A 471 0.10 -2.36 48.01
N LEU A 472 0.71 -3.36 48.64
CA LEU A 472 1.74 -3.14 49.65
C LEU A 472 2.98 -2.48 49.04
N LEU A 473 3.54 -3.05 47.97
CA LEU A 473 4.73 -2.53 47.28
C LEU A 473 4.51 -1.12 46.74
N ILE A 474 3.33 -0.87 46.15
CA ILE A 474 2.96 0.46 45.66
C ILE A 474 2.85 1.44 46.81
N ARG A 475 2.21 1.08 47.94
CA ARG A 475 2.12 1.96 49.11
C ARG A 475 3.49 2.36 49.64
N ILE A 476 4.43 1.41 49.72
CA ILE A 476 5.80 1.68 50.18
C ILE A 476 6.53 2.57 49.19
N ALA A 477 6.41 2.29 47.89
CA ALA A 477 7.03 3.09 46.86
C ALA A 477 6.59 4.57 46.93
N HIS A 478 5.31 4.84 47.23
CA HIS A 478 4.78 6.19 47.38
C HIS A 478 5.27 6.95 48.62
N GLN A 479 6.02 6.31 49.53
CA GLN A 479 6.69 6.99 50.64
C GLN A 479 8.02 7.64 50.20
N SER A 480 8.51 7.34 49.00
CA SER A 480 9.71 7.93 48.41
C SER A 480 9.37 9.10 47.50
N ASP A 481 10.30 10.06 47.38
CA ASP A 481 10.22 11.18 46.41
C ASP A 481 10.20 10.70 44.95
N ASP A 482 10.72 9.51 44.67
CA ASP A 482 10.61 8.83 43.37
C ASP A 482 9.99 7.43 43.52
N PRO A 483 8.65 7.34 43.49
CA PRO A 483 7.94 6.08 43.64
C PRO A 483 8.27 5.04 42.56
N LYS A 484 8.68 5.46 41.35
CA LYS A 484 8.99 4.50 40.28
C LYS A 484 10.30 3.79 40.56
N THR A 485 11.35 4.55 40.88
CA THR A 485 12.64 3.99 41.23
C THR A 485 12.55 3.16 42.51
N ALA A 486 11.81 3.64 43.53
CA ALA A 486 11.58 2.88 44.75
C ALA A 486 10.85 1.56 44.47
N PHE A 487 9.81 1.57 43.62
CA PHE A 487 9.11 0.35 43.21
C PHE A 487 10.05 -0.62 42.50
N HIS A 488 10.89 -0.16 41.57
CA HIS A 488 11.86 -1.01 40.88
C HIS A 488 12.88 -1.65 41.83
N GLN A 489 13.35 -0.92 42.84
CA GLN A 489 14.23 -1.47 43.88
C GLN A 489 13.53 -2.54 44.72
N LEU A 490 12.26 -2.35 45.06
CA LEU A 490 11.47 -3.34 45.79
C LEU A 490 11.26 -4.64 45.00
N LEU A 491 11.25 -4.58 43.66
CA LEU A 491 11.20 -5.78 42.82
C LEU A 491 12.49 -6.62 42.91
N HIS A 492 13.60 -6.04 43.40
CA HIS A 492 14.87 -6.73 43.61
C HIS A 492 15.02 -7.33 45.02
N ASP A 493 14.06 -7.13 45.92
CA ASP A 493 14.04 -7.87 47.18
C ASP A 493 13.96 -9.38 46.90
N GLU A 494 14.77 -10.17 47.61
CA GLU A 494 14.90 -11.61 47.37
C GLU A 494 13.55 -12.35 47.37
N ASP A 495 12.64 -12.00 48.29
CA ASP A 495 11.36 -12.68 48.44
C ASP A 495 10.39 -12.31 47.30
N VAL A 496 10.46 -11.06 46.83
CA VAL A 496 9.65 -10.57 45.69
C VAL A 496 10.18 -11.15 44.39
N LEU A 497 11.50 -11.11 44.19
CA LEU A 497 12.17 -11.64 43.01
C LEU A 497 11.90 -13.15 42.87
N GLU A 498 12.09 -13.93 43.94
CA GLU A 498 11.81 -15.36 43.94
C GLU A 498 10.34 -15.65 43.57
N LEU A 499 9.40 -14.85 44.08
CA LEU A 499 7.98 -15.00 43.75
C LEU A 499 7.70 -14.73 42.26
N ILE A 500 8.27 -13.68 41.69
CA ILE A 500 8.13 -13.36 40.25
C ILE A 500 8.66 -14.51 39.40
N LEU A 501 9.86 -14.99 39.71
CA LEU A 501 10.50 -16.09 38.97
C LEU A 501 9.71 -17.39 39.08
N ASN A 502 9.20 -17.73 40.26
CA ASN A 502 8.36 -18.91 40.47
C ASN A 502 7.03 -18.82 39.71
N ASN A 503 6.36 -17.67 39.73
CA ASN A 503 5.14 -17.44 38.99
C ASN A 503 5.37 -17.48 37.48
N SER A 504 6.47 -16.89 37.01
CA SER A 504 6.90 -16.93 35.62
C SER A 504 7.21 -18.35 35.16
N PHE A 505 7.94 -19.14 35.96
CA PHE A 505 8.22 -20.55 35.70
C PHE A 505 6.93 -21.36 35.56
N ALA A 506 5.98 -21.19 36.49
CA ALA A 506 4.69 -21.89 36.44
C ALA A 506 3.89 -21.51 35.18
N LEU A 507 3.92 -20.25 34.74
CA LEU A 507 3.30 -19.82 33.49
C LEU A 507 4.04 -20.37 32.26
N ARG A 508 5.37 -20.32 32.25
CA ARG A 508 6.21 -20.87 31.18
C ARG A 508 5.98 -22.36 30.99
N ALA A 509 5.91 -23.14 32.07
CA ALA A 509 5.58 -24.56 32.00
C ALA A 509 4.20 -24.82 31.37
N ARG A 510 3.20 -23.98 31.65
CA ARG A 510 1.88 -24.07 30.99
C ARG A 510 1.97 -23.72 29.50
N LEU A 511 2.70 -22.67 29.17
CA LEU A 511 2.91 -22.22 27.79
C LEU A 511 3.65 -23.28 26.96
N MET A 512 4.71 -23.89 27.50
CA MET A 512 5.45 -24.95 26.82
C MET A 512 4.62 -26.22 26.64
N ARG A 513 3.72 -26.55 27.58
CA ARG A 513 2.75 -27.64 27.37
C ARG A 513 1.78 -27.34 26.24
N TYR A 514 1.30 -26.10 26.13
CA TYR A 514 0.46 -25.68 25.02
C TYR A 514 1.20 -25.77 23.68
N ILE A 515 2.44 -25.28 23.63
CA ILE A 515 3.29 -25.30 22.43
C ILE A 515 3.59 -26.74 21.99
N SER A 516 4.02 -27.60 22.91
CA SER A 516 4.32 -29.01 22.58
C SER A 516 3.07 -29.80 22.20
N LYS A 517 2.00 -29.74 23.00
CA LYS A 517 0.82 -30.62 22.83
C LYS A 517 -0.18 -30.13 21.79
N GLU A 518 -0.48 -28.83 21.77
CA GLU A 518 -1.53 -28.30 20.88
C GLU A 518 -0.93 -27.78 19.56
N LEU A 519 0.26 -27.19 19.62
CA LEU A 519 0.93 -26.70 18.41
C LEU A 519 1.78 -27.78 17.72
N GLU A 520 2.07 -28.91 18.40
CA GLU A 520 2.84 -30.05 17.87
C GLU A 520 4.22 -29.60 17.37
N MET A 521 4.93 -28.91 18.27
CA MET A 521 6.28 -28.40 18.05
C MET A 521 7.32 -29.43 18.51
N GLU A 522 8.35 -29.62 17.69
CA GLU A 522 9.48 -30.52 17.94
C GLU A 522 10.84 -29.80 17.81
N ASP A 523 11.90 -30.38 18.36
CA ASP A 523 13.28 -29.91 18.18
C ASP A 523 13.68 -29.93 16.70
N GLY A 524 14.19 -28.81 16.20
CA GLY A 524 14.55 -28.56 14.81
C GLY A 524 13.45 -27.91 13.96
N ASP A 525 12.30 -27.57 14.56
CA ASP A 525 11.24 -26.83 13.85
C ASP A 525 11.56 -25.33 13.71
N THR A 526 11.08 -24.73 12.63
CA THR A 526 11.14 -23.28 12.39
C THR A 526 9.73 -22.70 12.45
N ILE A 527 9.48 -21.86 13.46
CA ILE A 527 8.22 -21.14 13.63
C ILE A 527 8.24 -19.89 12.76
N VAL A 528 7.24 -19.73 11.90
CA VAL A 528 6.93 -18.45 11.25
C VAL A 528 5.77 -17.81 11.99
N LEU A 529 6.05 -16.75 12.75
CA LEU A 529 5.06 -16.00 13.51
C LEU A 529 4.47 -14.89 12.62
N ALA A 530 3.24 -15.09 12.19
CA ALA A 530 2.46 -14.17 11.37
C ALA A 530 1.58 -13.27 12.26
N ASP A 531 1.76 -11.95 12.13
CA ASP A 531 1.03 -10.94 12.88
C ASP A 531 0.95 -9.62 12.09
N ILE A 532 0.08 -8.70 12.50
CA ILE A 532 0.06 -7.32 11.99
C ILE A 532 1.29 -6.54 12.49
N GLY A 533 1.77 -6.90 13.69
CA GLY A 533 2.43 -6.03 14.67
C GLY A 533 3.72 -5.29 14.29
N TYR A 534 3.88 -4.13 14.95
CA TYR A 534 4.82 -3.03 14.68
C TYR A 534 6.28 -3.29 15.14
N ASN A 535 6.51 -3.67 16.41
CA ASN A 535 7.88 -3.69 17.00
C ASN A 535 8.39 -5.12 17.30
N GLY A 536 7.64 -6.15 16.93
CA GLY A 536 8.03 -7.55 17.16
C GLY A 536 8.20 -7.99 18.63
N ARG A 537 7.78 -7.19 19.62
CA ARG A 537 7.98 -7.51 21.06
C ARG A 537 7.47 -8.90 21.44
N THR A 538 6.30 -9.32 20.95
CA THR A 538 5.77 -10.67 21.24
C THR A 538 6.74 -11.76 20.76
N GLN A 539 7.33 -11.60 19.57
CA GLN A 539 8.32 -12.54 19.03
C GLN A 539 9.60 -12.57 19.86
N ASP A 540 10.13 -11.41 20.27
CA ASP A 540 11.35 -11.35 21.10
C ASP A 540 11.17 -12.13 22.41
N TYR A 541 10.11 -11.84 23.16
CA TYR A 541 9.84 -12.54 24.42
C TYR A 541 9.49 -14.02 24.24
N LEU A 542 8.82 -14.40 23.14
CA LEU A 542 8.62 -15.81 22.81
C LEU A 542 9.92 -16.52 22.46
N SER A 543 10.82 -15.87 21.73
CA SER A 543 12.13 -16.44 21.38
C SER A 543 12.93 -16.72 22.64
N ARG A 544 13.00 -15.75 23.55
CA ARG A 544 13.63 -15.92 24.88
C ARG A 544 13.01 -17.06 25.68
N THR A 545 11.70 -17.26 25.59
CA THR A 545 10.98 -18.29 26.35
C THR A 545 11.17 -19.69 25.77
N ILE A 546 11.04 -19.82 24.44
CA ILE A 546 11.00 -21.11 23.74
C ILE A 546 12.41 -21.65 23.50
N GLN A 547 13.36 -20.81 23.08
CA GLN A 547 14.70 -21.25 22.68
C GLN A 547 15.54 -21.84 23.83
N SER A 548 15.15 -21.63 25.08
CA SER A 548 15.81 -22.28 26.22
C SER A 548 15.23 -23.66 26.57
N GLU A 549 14.06 -23.99 26.03
CA GLU A 549 13.30 -25.20 26.39
C GLU A 549 13.10 -26.13 25.17
N LEU A 550 13.27 -25.61 23.95
CA LEU A 550 13.10 -26.30 22.69
C LEU A 550 14.11 -25.76 21.67
N ASP A 551 14.75 -26.64 20.91
CA ASP A 551 15.62 -26.24 19.80
C ASP A 551 14.76 -25.79 18.62
N ALA A 552 14.25 -24.56 18.66
CA ALA A 552 13.37 -24.02 17.63
C ALA A 552 13.76 -22.59 17.24
N GLU A 553 13.73 -22.32 15.95
CA GLU A 553 13.95 -20.98 15.41
C GLU A 553 12.62 -20.24 15.27
N ILE A 554 12.55 -18.95 15.65
CA ILE A 554 11.32 -18.14 15.53
C ILE A 554 11.54 -16.96 14.60
N LEU A 555 10.81 -16.92 13.50
CA LEU A 555 10.88 -15.92 12.45
C LEU A 555 9.60 -15.07 12.43
N GLY A 556 9.70 -13.76 12.64
CA GLY A 556 8.57 -12.84 12.56
C GLY A 556 8.27 -12.44 11.10
N ARG A 557 7.01 -12.52 10.68
CA ARG A 557 6.55 -12.08 9.35
C ARG A 557 5.33 -11.18 9.50
N TYR A 558 5.58 -9.88 9.43
CA TYR A 558 4.60 -8.86 9.79
C TYR A 558 3.99 -8.15 8.59
N VAL A 559 2.79 -7.61 8.74
CA VAL A 559 2.23 -6.67 7.76
C VAL A 559 3.04 -5.37 7.79
N PHE A 560 3.26 -4.83 8.99
CA PHE A 560 4.02 -3.59 9.22
C PHE A 560 5.17 -3.85 10.18
N ALA A 561 6.30 -3.16 10.04
CA ALA A 561 7.31 -3.09 11.09
C ALA A 561 7.90 -1.69 11.21
N SER A 562 8.17 -1.27 12.44
CA SER A 562 8.97 -0.09 12.75
C SER A 562 10.42 -0.30 12.33
N ASP A 563 11.08 0.78 11.93
CA ASP A 563 12.54 0.80 11.70
C ASP A 563 13.29 1.13 13.00
N GLU A 564 12.97 0.41 14.07
CA GLU A 564 13.61 0.59 15.36
C GLU A 564 14.84 -0.30 15.52
N PRO A 565 15.90 0.18 16.21
CA PRO A 565 17.16 -0.56 16.33
C PRO A 565 17.03 -1.86 17.15
N TYR A 566 15.96 -2.00 17.92
CA TYR A 566 15.68 -3.17 18.75
C TYR A 566 14.75 -4.19 18.08
N ARG A 567 14.47 -4.03 16.77
CA ARG A 567 13.74 -5.03 16.00
C ARG A 567 14.54 -6.35 15.93
N ALA A 568 13.85 -7.47 16.13
CA ALA A 568 14.48 -8.79 16.04
C ALA A 568 15.11 -9.01 14.64
N ALA A 569 16.38 -9.39 14.59
CA ALA A 569 17.15 -9.56 13.35
C ALA A 569 16.54 -10.59 12.37
N ASN A 570 15.77 -11.53 12.91
CA ASN A 570 15.11 -12.61 12.18
C ASN A 570 13.64 -12.28 11.79
N SER A 571 13.25 -11.01 11.87
CA SER A 571 11.96 -10.51 11.42
C SER A 571 12.01 -9.85 10.04
N LYS A 572 10.92 -9.97 9.30
CA LYS A 572 10.67 -9.23 8.06
C LYS A 572 9.24 -8.72 8.07
N ALA A 573 8.98 -7.64 7.34
CA ALA A 573 7.64 -7.12 7.15
C ALA A 573 7.38 -6.82 5.68
N LEU A 574 6.11 -6.87 5.28
CA LEU A 574 5.68 -6.42 3.96
C LEU A 574 5.95 -4.92 3.79
N ILE A 575 5.71 -4.14 4.85
CA ILE A 575 5.91 -2.69 4.88
C ILE A 575 6.81 -2.33 6.07
N THR A 576 7.99 -1.77 5.80
CA THR A 576 8.86 -1.19 6.83
C THR A 576 8.71 0.32 6.84
N THR A 577 8.51 0.92 8.01
CA THR A 577 8.31 2.37 8.14
C THR A 577 9.33 2.99 9.08
N THR A 578 9.93 4.11 8.65
CA THR A 578 10.77 4.99 9.50
C THR A 578 9.93 5.87 10.42
N TRP A 579 8.59 5.73 10.39
CA TRP A 579 7.69 6.54 11.20
C TRP A 579 7.80 6.19 12.68
N ASP A 580 8.36 7.11 13.45
CA ASP A 580 8.06 7.22 14.87
C ASP A 580 6.61 7.70 15.00
N ASN A 581 5.73 6.94 15.66
CA ASN A 581 4.32 7.31 15.68
C ASN A 581 3.59 6.90 16.95
N ARG A 582 3.80 7.69 18.01
CA ARG A 582 2.92 7.75 19.18
C ARG A 582 1.45 8.07 18.81
N LEU A 583 1.15 8.62 17.62
CA LEU A 583 -0.20 9.03 17.20
C LEU A 583 -0.95 8.03 16.27
N TYR A 584 -0.29 7.31 15.35
CA TYR A 584 -0.96 6.27 14.53
C TYR A 584 -1.34 5.01 15.30
N SER A 585 -0.62 4.70 16.39
CA SER A 585 -0.90 3.53 17.24
C SER A 585 -2.31 3.58 17.85
N SER A 586 -2.88 4.77 17.95
CA SER A 586 -4.28 4.99 18.26
C SER A 586 -5.13 4.75 17.01
N ASN A 587 -5.00 5.52 15.94
CA ASN A 587 -6.06 5.60 14.92
C ASN A 587 -6.12 4.45 13.89
N VAL A 588 -4.99 3.90 13.40
CA VAL A 588 -5.02 2.80 12.41
C VAL A 588 -5.25 1.45 13.08
N VAL A 589 -4.73 1.29 14.29
CA VAL A 589 -4.97 0.12 15.11
C VAL A 589 -6.38 0.18 15.73
N LEU A 590 -6.95 1.35 16.03
CA LEU A 590 -8.38 1.50 16.38
C LEU A 590 -9.27 1.14 15.19
N LEU A 591 -8.97 1.56 13.97
CA LEU A 591 -9.75 1.16 12.77
C LEU A 591 -9.74 -0.36 12.51
N TRP A 592 -8.70 -1.08 12.92
CA TRP A 592 -8.63 -2.55 12.87
C TRP A 592 -9.15 -3.24 14.15
N LYS A 593 -9.14 -2.59 15.32
CA LYS A 593 -9.60 -3.15 16.60
C LYS A 593 -11.04 -2.82 16.96
N GLU A 594 -11.66 -1.83 16.32
CA GLU A 594 -13.07 -1.47 16.50
C GLU A 594 -14.05 -2.32 15.66
N ARG A 595 -13.60 -3.45 15.08
CA ARG A 595 -14.47 -4.44 14.44
C ARG A 595 -14.35 -5.82 15.04
#